data_AF-A0A7J9WUL7-F1
#
_entry.id   AF-A0A7J9WUL7-F1
#
_cell.length_a   1.000
_cell.length_b   1.000
_cell.length_c   1.000
_cell.angle_alpha   90.00
_cell.angle_beta   90.00
_cell.angle_gamma   90.00
#
_symmetry.space_group_name_H-M   'P 1'
#
loop_
_entity.id
_entity.type
_entity.pdbx_description
1 polymer ?
#
loop_
_entity_poly.entity_id
_entity_poly.type
_entity_poly.pdbx_seq_one_letter_code
_entity_poly.pdbx_strand_id
1 'polypeptide(L)'
;MQPELTPEDIETASFTVAIRGYDKQEVEAFLADTADHVRALTEASGSAYVDLGEEMGELLQHARNSADEMTTKAQEEVTALRAQVDAEIADKRREADEYVRRSNEDITDEVKRMRQGAEEQARAIIEDAQRRIVTLQSEEVEARERIRALRMQLLEITLRLQRFEVGEESDESSDEEAVASFEPDASVESATKTAPTGPDFAAPVELVDDEPAIEDGLDDDEDETQTAGWETQPVDVIDLEEDRAEESSR
;
A
#
# COMPACT_ATOMS: atom_id res chain seq x y z
N MET A 1 -2.58 -23.45 84.78
CA MET A 1 -2.94 -22.16 84.17
C MET A 1 -2.74 -21.10 85.24
N GLN A 2 -1.58 -20.46 85.23
CA GLN A 2 -1.35 -19.26 86.05
C GLN A 2 -2.02 -18.07 85.33
N PRO A 3 -2.61 -17.11 86.06
CA PRO A 3 -3.29 -15.97 85.47
C PRO A 3 -2.31 -15.15 84.62
N GLU A 4 -2.78 -14.63 83.48
CA GLU A 4 -2.00 -13.69 82.68
C GLU A 4 -1.84 -12.38 83.46
N LEU A 5 -0.59 -12.01 83.76
CA LEU A 5 -0.27 -10.80 84.48
C LEU A 5 -0.51 -9.61 83.54
N THR A 6 -1.55 -8.81 83.79
CA THR A 6 -1.89 -7.69 82.90
C THR A 6 -1.05 -6.45 83.23
N PRO A 7 -0.91 -5.49 82.29
CA PRO A 7 -0.29 -4.20 82.59
C PRO A 7 -0.97 -3.47 83.76
N GLU A 8 -2.29 -3.62 83.90
CA GLU A 8 -3.09 -3.04 85.00
C GLU A 8 -2.72 -3.69 86.36
N ASP A 9 -2.42 -4.99 86.38
CA ASP A 9 -1.94 -5.69 87.58
C ASP A 9 -0.54 -5.22 88.00
N ILE A 10 0.31 -4.84 87.05
CA ILE A 10 1.63 -4.26 87.33
C ILE A 10 1.49 -2.84 87.90
N GLU A 11 0.58 -2.03 87.36
CA GLU A 11 0.34 -0.66 87.82
C GLU A 11 -0.30 -0.59 89.21
N THR A 12 -1.10 -1.59 89.57
CA THR A 12 -1.83 -1.64 90.86
C THR A 12 -1.15 -2.50 91.93
N ALA A 13 -0.02 -3.13 91.61
CA ALA A 13 0.73 -3.96 92.55
C ALA A 13 1.15 -3.16 93.80
N SER A 14 0.88 -3.73 94.98
CA SER A 14 1.26 -3.15 96.27
C SER A 14 1.96 -4.20 97.12
N PHE A 15 2.97 -3.77 97.88
CA PHE A 15 3.85 -4.66 98.64
C PHE A 15 3.82 -4.32 100.13
N THR A 16 4.00 -5.34 100.97
CA THR A 16 4.04 -5.18 102.43
C THR A 16 5.27 -4.39 102.86
N VAL A 17 5.11 -3.45 103.80
CA VAL A 17 6.21 -2.62 104.33
C VAL A 17 6.75 -3.23 105.64
N ALA A 18 8.00 -3.68 105.60
CA ALA A 18 8.80 -4.10 106.76
C ALA A 18 9.55 -2.90 107.40
N ILE A 19 10.20 -3.15 108.55
CA ILE A 19 10.88 -2.15 109.42
C ILE A 19 11.89 -1.25 108.66
N ARG A 20 12.35 -1.66 107.47
CA ARG A 20 13.31 -0.92 106.63
C ARG A 20 12.94 -0.85 105.13
N GLY A 21 11.66 -0.90 104.78
CA GLY A 21 11.19 -0.81 103.39
C GLY A 21 10.28 -1.95 102.98
N TYR A 22 10.06 -2.16 101.69
CA TYR A 22 9.22 -3.25 101.19
C TYR A 22 9.79 -4.64 101.51
N ASP A 23 8.90 -5.62 101.66
CA ASP A 23 9.29 -7.02 101.80
C ASP A 23 10.04 -7.47 100.55
N LYS A 24 11.32 -7.77 100.76
CA LYS A 24 12.24 -8.15 99.71
C LYS A 24 11.78 -9.45 99.01
N GLN A 25 11.24 -10.42 99.75
CA GLN A 25 10.83 -11.70 99.16
C GLN A 25 9.59 -11.54 98.30
N GLU A 26 8.65 -10.67 98.72
CA GLU A 26 7.44 -10.35 97.99
C GLU A 26 7.75 -9.65 96.66
N VAL A 27 8.64 -8.66 96.69
CA VAL A 27 9.09 -7.95 95.48
C VAL A 27 9.90 -8.84 94.55
N GLU A 28 10.82 -9.67 95.08
CA GLU A 28 11.60 -10.61 94.26
C GLU A 28 10.70 -11.66 93.57
N ALA A 29 9.66 -12.16 94.25
CA ALA A 29 8.71 -13.08 93.67
C ALA A 29 7.87 -12.42 92.55
N PHE A 30 7.38 -11.20 92.77
CA PHE A 30 6.63 -10.45 91.76
C PHE A 30 7.48 -10.10 90.53
N LEU A 31 8.73 -9.67 90.73
CA LEU A 31 9.65 -9.37 89.61
C LEU A 31 10.03 -10.63 88.83
N ALA A 32 10.17 -11.79 89.49
CA ALA A 32 10.41 -13.06 88.82
C ALA A 32 9.22 -13.46 87.92
N ASP A 33 8.00 -13.37 88.46
CA ASP A 33 6.77 -13.69 87.72
C ASP A 33 6.55 -12.73 86.54
N THR A 34 6.80 -11.43 86.74
CA THR A 34 6.74 -10.42 85.66
C THR A 34 7.77 -10.69 84.58
N ALA A 35 9.01 -11.05 84.96
CA ALA A 35 10.06 -11.38 84.00
C ALA A 35 9.74 -12.65 83.20
N ASP A 36 9.14 -13.66 83.84
CA ASP A 36 8.70 -14.88 83.17
C ASP A 36 7.55 -14.58 82.19
N HIS A 37 6.60 -13.71 82.56
CA HIS A 37 5.52 -13.28 81.67
C HIS A 37 6.04 -12.49 80.46
N VAL A 38 6.96 -11.54 80.66
CA VAL A 38 7.58 -10.77 79.56
C VAL A 38 8.37 -11.69 78.62
N ARG A 39 9.08 -12.70 79.15
CA ARG A 39 9.77 -13.70 78.32
C ARG A 39 8.78 -14.50 77.48
N ALA A 40 7.71 -15.03 78.09
CA ALA A 40 6.69 -15.80 77.40
C ALA A 40 6.00 -14.97 76.29
N LEU A 41 5.69 -13.70 76.56
CA LEU A 41 5.11 -12.80 75.57
C LEU A 41 6.08 -12.48 74.42
N THR A 42 7.36 -12.30 74.73
CA THR A 42 8.40 -12.03 73.71
C THR A 42 8.65 -13.26 72.83
N GLU A 43 8.61 -14.46 73.40
CA GLU A 43 8.73 -15.72 72.65
C GLU A 43 7.51 -15.96 71.76
N ALA A 44 6.30 -15.76 72.29
CA ALA A 44 5.05 -15.92 71.54
C ALA A 44 4.91 -14.88 70.41
N SER A 45 5.31 -13.63 70.65
CA SER A 45 5.34 -12.62 69.59
C SER A 45 6.42 -12.91 68.55
N GLY A 46 7.60 -13.37 68.99
CA GLY A 46 8.67 -13.81 68.10
C GLY A 46 8.23 -14.94 67.17
N SER A 47 7.52 -15.96 67.67
CA SER A 47 6.99 -17.04 66.83
C SER A 47 5.91 -16.54 65.87
N ALA A 48 4.99 -15.68 66.31
CA ALA A 48 3.94 -15.14 65.45
C ALA A 48 4.50 -14.32 64.27
N TYR A 49 5.61 -13.60 64.46
CA TYR A 49 6.29 -12.89 63.37
C TYR A 49 7.00 -13.85 62.40
N VAL A 50 7.54 -14.96 62.89
CA VAL A 50 8.15 -16.00 62.04
C VAL A 50 7.08 -16.67 61.19
N ASP A 51 5.97 -17.09 61.80
CA ASP A 51 4.85 -17.74 61.11
C ASP A 51 4.24 -16.80 60.05
N LEU A 52 4.04 -15.52 60.40
CA LEU A 52 3.57 -14.51 59.44
C LEU A 52 4.57 -14.29 58.29
N GLY A 53 5.88 -14.31 58.59
CA GLY A 53 6.92 -14.19 57.58
C GLY A 53 6.93 -15.37 56.61
N GLU A 54 6.67 -16.58 57.10
CA GLU A 54 6.52 -17.79 56.29
C GLU A 54 5.29 -17.70 55.39
N GLU A 55 4.11 -17.38 55.93
CA GLU A 55 2.88 -17.21 55.16
C GLU A 55 3.01 -16.11 54.09
N MET A 56 3.62 -14.98 54.43
CA MET A 56 3.87 -13.89 53.49
C MET A 56 4.87 -14.32 52.40
N GLY A 57 5.90 -15.08 52.77
CA GLY A 57 6.86 -15.66 51.84
C GLY A 57 6.20 -16.60 50.84
N GLU A 58 5.33 -17.51 51.31
CA GLU A 58 4.54 -18.40 50.47
C GLU A 58 3.62 -17.62 49.51
N LEU A 59 2.95 -16.59 50.01
CA LEU A 59 2.06 -15.75 49.21
C LEU A 59 2.83 -15.00 48.11
N LEU A 60 3.97 -14.40 48.43
CA LEU A 60 4.80 -13.70 47.47
C LEU A 60 5.40 -14.65 46.43
N GLN A 61 5.82 -15.84 46.86
CA GLN A 61 6.30 -16.87 45.93
C GLN A 61 5.18 -17.32 44.99
N HIS A 62 3.96 -17.49 45.49
CA HIS A 62 2.81 -17.83 44.65
C HIS A 62 2.45 -16.72 43.67
N ALA A 63 2.45 -15.46 44.13
CA ALA A 63 2.22 -14.29 43.28
C ALA A 63 3.27 -14.19 42.17
N ARG A 64 4.56 -14.44 42.49
CA ARG A 64 5.65 -14.46 41.52
C ARG A 64 5.46 -15.56 40.48
N ASN A 65 5.22 -16.80 40.91
CA ASN A 65 5.00 -17.91 40.00
C ASN A 65 3.81 -17.67 39.07
N SER A 66 2.73 -17.08 39.60
CA SER A 66 1.55 -16.71 38.81
C SER A 66 1.85 -15.62 37.78
N ALA A 67 2.64 -14.60 38.14
CA ALA A 67 3.09 -13.58 37.20
C ALA A 67 4.00 -14.15 36.09
N ASP A 68 4.91 -15.06 36.44
CA ASP A 68 5.78 -15.76 35.48
C ASP A 68 4.96 -16.64 34.52
N GLU A 69 3.92 -17.32 35.03
CA GLU A 69 2.99 -18.10 34.20
C GLU A 69 2.17 -17.20 33.27
N MET A 70 1.66 -16.07 33.77
CA MET A 70 0.92 -15.10 32.96
C MET A 70 1.78 -14.49 31.85
N THR A 71 3.03 -14.13 32.15
CA THR A 71 3.96 -13.58 31.16
C THR A 71 4.32 -14.61 30.10
N THR A 72 4.59 -15.86 30.49
CA THR A 72 4.86 -16.96 29.56
C THR A 72 3.66 -17.19 28.63
N LYS A 73 2.45 -17.30 29.18
CA LYS A 73 1.21 -17.47 28.37
C LYS A 73 0.98 -16.30 27.41
N ALA A 74 1.16 -15.07 27.87
CA ALA A 74 1.01 -13.90 27.02
C ALA A 74 2.04 -13.89 25.89
N GLN A 75 3.28 -14.30 26.14
CA GLN A 75 4.31 -14.44 25.10
C GLN A 75 3.94 -15.52 24.08
N GLU A 76 3.48 -16.70 24.54
CA GLU A 76 3.01 -17.76 23.66
C GLU A 76 1.85 -17.29 22.77
N GLU A 77 0.84 -16.64 23.36
CA GLU A 77 -0.30 -16.08 22.62
C GLU A 77 0.12 -15.03 21.57
N VAL A 78 1.05 -14.13 21.91
CA VAL A 78 1.58 -13.14 20.95
C VAL A 78 2.32 -13.82 19.81
N THR A 79 3.13 -14.85 20.10
CA THR A 79 3.84 -15.60 19.04
C THR A 79 2.88 -16.36 18.13
N ALA A 80 1.84 -16.99 18.71
CA ALA A 80 0.80 -17.68 17.96
C ALA A 80 0.00 -16.70 17.08
N LEU A 81 -0.37 -15.53 17.63
CA LEU A 81 -1.08 -14.50 16.89
C LEU A 81 -0.23 -13.95 15.74
N ARG A 82 1.07 -13.69 15.96
CA ARG A 82 1.99 -13.26 14.91
C ARG A 82 2.07 -14.29 13.78
N ALA A 83 2.26 -15.57 14.13
CA ALA A 83 2.29 -16.64 13.14
C ALA A 83 0.98 -16.77 12.35
N GLN A 84 -0.17 -16.58 13.01
CA GLN A 84 -1.47 -16.58 12.35
C GLN A 84 -1.61 -15.39 11.37
N VAL A 85 -1.26 -14.18 11.82
CA VAL A 85 -1.33 -12.97 10.98
C VAL A 85 -0.41 -13.10 9.77
N ASP A 86 0.81 -13.61 9.94
CA ASP A 86 1.75 -13.83 8.86
C ASP A 86 1.21 -14.84 7.83
N ALA A 87 0.57 -15.91 8.30
CA ALA A 87 -0.10 -16.88 7.43
C ALA A 87 -1.27 -16.26 6.65
N GLU A 88 -2.11 -15.47 7.31
CA GLU A 88 -3.22 -14.75 6.66
C GLU A 88 -2.73 -13.73 5.62
N ILE A 89 -1.65 -13.00 5.92
CA ILE A 89 -1.00 -12.07 4.98
C ILE A 89 -0.46 -12.84 3.78
N ALA A 90 0.23 -13.97 3.99
CA ALA A 90 0.77 -14.79 2.91
C ALA A 90 -0.35 -15.34 2.01
N ASP A 91 -1.46 -15.78 2.59
CA ASP A 91 -2.63 -16.25 1.85
C ASP A 91 -3.28 -15.12 1.05
N LYS A 92 -3.43 -13.93 1.64
CA LYS A 92 -3.98 -12.75 0.95
C LYS A 92 -3.09 -12.26 -0.18
N ARG A 93 -1.77 -12.32 -0.02
CA ARG A 93 -0.81 -12.03 -1.09
C ARG A 93 -0.95 -13.02 -2.23
N ARG A 94 -1.02 -14.32 -1.94
CA ARG A 94 -1.22 -15.36 -2.95
C ARG A 94 -2.54 -15.17 -3.72
N GLU A 95 -3.62 -14.85 -3.02
CA GLU A 95 -4.92 -14.55 -3.63
C GLU A 95 -4.85 -13.33 -4.57
N ALA A 96 -4.17 -12.26 -4.14
CA ALA A 96 -3.96 -11.07 -4.95
C ALA A 96 -3.12 -11.36 -6.21
N ASP A 97 -2.03 -12.11 -6.07
CA ASP A 97 -1.16 -12.50 -7.18
C ASP A 97 -1.91 -13.38 -8.20
N GLU A 98 -2.72 -14.32 -7.72
CA GLU A 98 -3.57 -15.14 -8.59
C GLU A 98 -4.62 -14.32 -9.33
N TYR A 99 -5.22 -13.34 -8.65
CA TYR A 99 -6.17 -12.42 -9.26
C TYR A 99 -5.51 -11.58 -10.35
N VAL A 100 -4.36 -10.97 -10.06
CA VAL A 100 -3.60 -10.16 -11.05
C VAL A 100 -3.19 -11.03 -12.24
N ARG A 101 -2.68 -12.25 -12.00
CA ARG A 101 -2.32 -13.18 -13.07
C ARG A 101 -3.51 -13.49 -13.96
N ARG A 102 -4.65 -13.89 -13.38
CA ARG A 102 -5.86 -14.23 -14.14
C ARG A 102 -6.38 -13.02 -14.92
N SER A 103 -6.41 -11.86 -14.29
CA SER A 103 -6.81 -10.61 -14.95
C SER A 103 -5.90 -10.27 -16.14
N ASN A 104 -4.58 -10.42 -15.99
CA ASN A 104 -3.63 -10.18 -17.07
C ASN A 104 -3.77 -11.18 -18.23
N GLU A 105 -4.05 -12.45 -17.93
CA GLU A 105 -4.36 -13.47 -18.93
C GLU A 105 -5.62 -13.09 -19.72
N ASP A 106 -6.70 -12.72 -19.02
CA ASP A 106 -7.96 -12.30 -19.63
C ASP A 106 -7.79 -11.05 -20.52
N ILE A 107 -7.08 -10.03 -20.03
CA ILE A 107 -6.75 -8.82 -20.79
C ILE A 107 -5.94 -9.17 -22.02
N THR A 108 -4.93 -10.03 -21.87
CA THR A 108 -4.08 -10.45 -23.00
C THR A 108 -4.89 -11.14 -24.08
N ASP A 109 -5.80 -12.02 -23.69
CA ASP A 109 -6.66 -12.74 -24.63
C ASP A 109 -7.73 -11.84 -25.26
N GLU A 110 -8.26 -10.86 -24.52
CA GLU A 110 -9.13 -9.82 -25.07
C GLU A 110 -8.39 -8.97 -26.10
N VAL A 111 -7.18 -8.50 -25.79
CA VAL A 111 -6.34 -7.73 -26.73
C VAL A 111 -6.04 -8.52 -27.99
N LYS A 112 -5.72 -9.82 -27.88
CA LYS A 112 -5.55 -10.69 -29.06
C LYS A 112 -6.81 -10.76 -29.90
N ARG A 113 -7.98 -10.97 -29.27
CA ARG A 113 -9.28 -11.05 -29.98
C ARG A 113 -9.62 -9.74 -30.68
N MET A 114 -9.45 -8.61 -30.00
CA MET A 114 -9.63 -7.28 -30.60
C MET A 114 -8.70 -7.05 -31.78
N ARG A 115 -7.41 -7.41 -31.63
CA ARG A 115 -6.42 -7.29 -32.71
C ARG A 115 -6.79 -8.13 -33.92
N GLN A 116 -7.17 -9.39 -33.72
CA GLN A 116 -7.60 -10.28 -34.81
C GLN A 116 -8.82 -9.71 -35.54
N GLY A 117 -9.82 -9.25 -34.80
CA GLY A 117 -11.00 -8.60 -35.38
C GLY A 117 -10.66 -7.34 -36.17
N ALA A 118 -9.76 -6.50 -35.66
CA ALA A 118 -9.29 -5.31 -36.37
C ALA A 118 -8.50 -5.65 -37.64
N GLU A 119 -7.65 -6.69 -37.61
CA GLU A 119 -6.91 -7.17 -38.78
C GLU A 119 -7.85 -7.72 -39.86
N GLU A 120 -8.88 -8.48 -39.48
CA GLU A 120 -9.90 -8.98 -40.40
C GLU A 120 -10.70 -7.83 -41.04
N GLN A 121 -11.12 -6.84 -40.24
CA GLN A 121 -11.81 -5.66 -40.74
C GLN A 121 -10.93 -4.85 -41.70
N ALA A 122 -9.66 -4.64 -41.37
CA ALA A 122 -8.71 -3.94 -42.23
C ALA A 122 -8.54 -4.68 -43.56
N ARG A 123 -8.42 -6.01 -43.55
CA ARG A 123 -8.36 -6.83 -44.76
C ARG A 123 -9.62 -6.68 -45.61
N ALA A 124 -10.80 -6.77 -44.99
CA ALA A 124 -12.07 -6.61 -45.70
C ALA A 124 -12.19 -5.22 -46.38
N ILE A 125 -11.75 -4.16 -45.70
CA ILE A 125 -11.73 -2.79 -46.26
C ILE A 125 -10.76 -2.71 -47.44
N ILE A 126 -9.57 -3.29 -47.34
CA ILE A 126 -8.59 -3.29 -48.44
C ILE A 126 -9.14 -4.06 -49.64
N GLU A 127 -9.73 -5.23 -49.45
CA GLU A 127 -10.34 -6.02 -50.52
C GLU A 127 -11.51 -5.30 -51.18
N ASP A 128 -12.35 -4.63 -50.40
CA ASP A 128 -13.44 -3.80 -50.94
C ASP A 128 -12.92 -2.61 -51.74
N ALA A 129 -11.92 -1.89 -51.22
CA ALA A 129 -11.29 -0.78 -51.92
C ALA A 129 -10.64 -1.24 -53.24
N GLN A 130 -9.97 -2.39 -53.25
CA GLN A 130 -9.38 -2.98 -54.47
C GLN A 130 -10.45 -3.30 -55.52
N ARG A 131 -11.55 -3.93 -55.11
CA ARG A 131 -12.69 -4.19 -56.01
C ARG A 131 -13.24 -2.89 -56.59
N ARG A 132 -13.40 -1.86 -55.74
CA ARG A 132 -13.89 -0.55 -56.19
C ARG A 132 -12.93 0.12 -57.18
N ILE A 133 -11.62 0.03 -56.96
CA ILE A 133 -10.61 0.53 -57.91
C ILE A 133 -10.76 -0.15 -59.27
N VAL A 134 -10.89 -1.48 -59.31
CA VAL A 134 -11.06 -2.22 -60.57
C VAL A 134 -12.34 -1.78 -61.29
N THR A 135 -13.46 -1.65 -60.57
CA THR A 135 -14.72 -1.15 -61.14
C THR A 135 -14.54 0.25 -61.72
N LEU A 136 -13.96 1.19 -60.95
CA LEU A 136 -13.74 2.57 -61.40
C LEU A 136 -12.82 2.64 -62.63
N GLN A 137 -11.79 1.79 -62.71
CA GLN A 137 -10.93 1.70 -63.89
C GLN A 137 -11.70 1.23 -65.13
N SER A 138 -12.60 0.25 -64.98
CA SER A 138 -13.43 -0.22 -66.09
C SER A 138 -14.41 0.87 -66.56
N GLU A 139 -15.04 1.59 -65.63
CA GLU A 139 -15.91 2.73 -65.92
C GLU A 139 -15.14 3.88 -66.61
N GLU A 140 -13.89 4.14 -66.19
CA GLU A 140 -13.02 5.13 -66.81
C GLU A 140 -12.66 4.76 -68.25
N VAL A 141 -12.32 3.49 -68.51
CA VAL A 141 -12.03 2.99 -69.86
C VAL A 141 -13.26 3.14 -70.76
N GLU A 142 -14.43 2.72 -70.30
CA GLU A 142 -15.68 2.86 -71.04
C GLU A 142 -16.01 4.33 -71.36
N ALA A 143 -15.86 5.23 -70.38
CA ALA A 143 -16.05 6.67 -70.58
C ALA A 143 -15.08 7.24 -71.62
N ARG A 144 -13.79 6.85 -71.59
CA ARG A 144 -12.79 7.26 -72.57
C ARG A 144 -13.12 6.76 -73.97
N GLU A 145 -13.59 5.51 -74.10
CA GLU A 145 -14.03 4.96 -75.38
C GLU A 145 -15.25 5.70 -75.94
N ARG A 146 -16.23 6.03 -75.09
CA ARG A 146 -17.40 6.83 -75.46
C ARG A 146 -17.00 8.23 -75.93
N ILE A 147 -16.06 8.89 -75.26
CA ILE A 147 -15.53 10.20 -75.69
C ILE A 147 -14.86 10.08 -77.07
N ARG A 148 -14.03 9.05 -77.31
CA ARG A 148 -13.41 8.83 -78.63
C ARG A 148 -14.46 8.59 -79.71
N ALA A 149 -15.48 7.79 -79.43
CA ALA A 149 -16.56 7.51 -80.37
C ALA A 149 -17.34 8.80 -80.72
N LEU A 150 -17.71 9.61 -79.72
CA LEU A 150 -18.37 10.90 -79.94
C LEU A 150 -17.48 11.86 -80.76
N ARG A 151 -16.17 11.89 -80.49
CA ARG A 151 -15.23 12.70 -81.28
C ARG A 151 -15.15 12.26 -82.74
N MET A 152 -15.14 10.95 -83.01
CA MET A 152 -15.17 10.41 -84.37
C MET A 152 -16.50 10.75 -85.08
N GLN A 153 -17.62 10.66 -84.38
CA GLN A 153 -18.94 11.06 -84.90
C GLN A 153 -18.98 12.56 -85.23
N LEU A 154 -18.41 13.42 -84.38
CA LEU A 154 -18.32 14.86 -84.66
C LEU A 154 -17.45 15.14 -85.88
N LEU A 155 -16.27 14.52 -85.99
CA LEU A 155 -15.42 14.67 -87.18
C LEU A 155 -16.14 14.20 -88.45
N GLU A 156 -16.90 13.11 -88.38
CA GLU A 156 -17.71 12.65 -89.50
C GLU A 156 -18.80 13.67 -89.87
N ILE A 157 -19.50 14.24 -88.88
CA ILE A 157 -20.50 15.29 -89.09
C ILE A 157 -19.84 16.53 -89.70
N THR A 158 -18.69 16.97 -89.18
CA THR A 158 -17.95 18.11 -89.72
C THR A 158 -17.49 17.86 -91.15
N LEU A 159 -16.97 16.67 -91.48
CA LEU A 159 -16.60 16.32 -92.86
C LEU A 159 -17.81 16.24 -93.79
N ARG A 160 -18.98 15.79 -93.30
CA ARG A 160 -20.24 15.84 -94.05
C ARG A 160 -20.66 17.28 -94.28
N LEU A 161 -20.62 18.13 -93.27
CA LEU A 161 -20.93 19.57 -93.38
C LEU A 161 -19.97 20.27 -94.34
N GLN A 162 -18.66 20.04 -94.24
CA GLN A 162 -17.67 20.60 -95.16
C GLN A 162 -17.89 20.10 -96.61
N ARG A 163 -18.34 18.85 -96.79
CA ARG A 163 -18.75 18.33 -98.11
C ARG A 163 -20.01 19.03 -98.64
N PHE A 164 -20.92 19.43 -97.76
CA PHE A 164 -22.09 20.24 -98.11
C PHE A 164 -21.71 21.70 -98.40
N GLU A 165 -20.85 22.33 -97.61
CA GLU A 165 -20.31 23.69 -97.85
C GLU A 165 -19.50 23.77 -99.17
N VAL A 166 -18.68 22.76 -99.49
CA VAL A 166 -17.97 22.67 -100.79
C VAL A 166 -18.94 22.42 -101.96
N GLY A 167 -20.20 22.08 -101.68
CA GLY A 167 -21.29 21.97 -102.67
C GLY A 167 -22.16 23.21 -102.78
N GLU A 168 -22.02 24.22 -101.91
CA GLU A 168 -22.96 25.34 -101.81
C GLU A 168 -22.35 26.75 -101.84
N GLU A 169 -21.03 26.93 -102.03
CA GLU A 169 -20.46 28.25 -102.33
C GLU A 169 -19.49 28.21 -103.53
N SER A 170 -20.07 28.39 -104.72
CA SER A 170 -19.56 29.35 -105.70
C SER A 170 -20.30 30.67 -105.42
N ASP A 171 -19.54 31.77 -105.29
CA ASP A 171 -19.95 33.16 -104.98
C ASP A 171 -20.37 33.39 -103.51
N GLU A 172 -19.85 34.32 -102.70
CA GLU A 172 -19.13 35.59 -102.85
C GLU A 172 -18.42 35.87 -101.48
N SER A 173 -17.12 36.16 -101.41
CA SER A 173 -16.52 37.51 -101.28
C SER A 173 -16.88 38.32 -100.01
N SER A 174 -15.85 38.58 -99.18
CA SER A 174 -15.59 39.81 -98.38
C SER A 174 -16.57 40.14 -97.23
N ASP A 175 -16.21 40.67 -96.06
CA ASP A 175 -15.07 41.43 -95.55
C ASP A 175 -15.04 41.34 -93.99
N GLU A 176 -13.91 41.74 -93.41
CA GLU A 176 -13.72 42.47 -92.13
C GLU A 176 -14.61 42.15 -90.90
N GLU A 177 -14.00 41.84 -89.74
CA GLU A 177 -13.69 42.86 -88.72
C GLU A 177 -13.00 42.24 -87.48
N ALA A 178 -12.26 43.11 -86.80
CA ALA A 178 -11.51 42.88 -85.59
C ALA A 178 -12.37 42.47 -84.38
N VAL A 179 -11.76 41.76 -83.43
CA VAL A 179 -11.76 42.19 -82.02
C VAL A 179 -10.58 41.56 -81.28
N ALA A 180 -9.66 42.43 -80.90
CA ALA A 180 -8.74 42.23 -79.80
C ALA A 180 -9.45 42.60 -78.49
N SER A 181 -9.34 41.72 -77.49
CA SER A 181 -9.36 41.98 -76.03
C SER A 181 -9.37 40.59 -75.37
N PHE A 182 -8.58 40.25 -74.37
CA PHE A 182 -8.17 40.96 -73.18
C PHE A 182 -7.07 40.12 -72.50
N GLU A 183 -6.13 40.76 -71.81
CA GLU A 183 -5.02 40.12 -71.07
C GLU A 183 -5.53 39.18 -69.93
N PRO A 184 -4.78 38.13 -69.56
CA PRO A 184 -5.04 37.38 -68.34
C PRO A 184 -4.41 38.12 -67.15
N ASP A 185 -5.24 38.82 -66.38
CA ASP A 185 -4.80 39.40 -65.11
C ASP A 185 -4.67 38.31 -64.04
N ALA A 186 -3.54 38.35 -63.35
CA ALA A 186 -3.22 37.52 -62.23
C ALA A 186 -3.96 38.05 -60.99
N SER A 187 -4.92 37.29 -60.48
CA SER A 187 -5.30 37.37 -59.07
C SER A 187 -5.82 36.01 -58.61
N VAL A 188 -4.88 35.33 -57.98
CA VAL A 188 -5.09 34.33 -56.94
C VAL A 188 -6.03 34.93 -55.90
N GLU A 189 -7.20 34.34 -55.67
CA GLU A 189 -7.74 34.08 -54.32
C GLU A 189 -9.11 33.39 -54.34
N SER A 190 -9.29 32.54 -53.33
CA SER A 190 -10.54 31.98 -52.81
C SER A 190 -11.17 30.78 -53.53
N ALA A 191 -10.78 29.59 -53.09
CA ALA A 191 -11.72 28.59 -52.57
C ALA A 191 -10.97 27.34 -52.07
N THR A 192 -10.37 27.42 -50.88
CA THR A 192 -9.99 26.20 -50.15
C THR A 192 -11.14 25.75 -49.27
N LYS A 193 -11.70 24.59 -49.62
CA LYS A 193 -11.93 23.46 -48.72
C LYS A 193 -12.94 23.69 -47.57
N THR A 194 -14.20 23.42 -47.86
CA THR A 194 -15.10 22.81 -46.87
C THR A 194 -14.73 21.34 -46.69
N ALA A 195 -14.09 21.03 -45.56
CA ALA A 195 -13.99 19.68 -45.02
C ALA A 195 -14.77 19.64 -43.69
N PRO A 196 -15.46 18.53 -43.39
CA PRO A 196 -16.40 18.45 -42.28
C PRO A 196 -15.70 18.33 -40.92
N THR A 197 -16.33 18.99 -39.94
CA THR A 197 -16.22 18.89 -38.49
C THR A 197 -15.68 17.55 -37.96
N GLY A 198 -14.47 17.60 -37.40
CA GLY A 198 -13.96 16.65 -36.40
C GLY A 198 -13.92 17.33 -35.02
N PRO A 199 -13.93 16.58 -33.91
CA PRO A 199 -14.10 17.12 -32.58
C PRO A 199 -12.91 17.97 -32.12
N ASP A 200 -13.28 19.00 -31.37
CA ASP A 200 -12.46 20.03 -30.75
C ASP A 200 -11.44 19.43 -29.76
N PHE A 201 -10.16 19.45 -30.14
CA PHE A 201 -9.02 19.18 -29.24
C PHE A 201 -8.25 20.48 -29.05
N ALA A 202 -8.82 21.41 -28.29
CA ALA A 202 -8.13 22.59 -27.79
C ALA A 202 -8.55 22.89 -26.34
N ALA A 203 -8.31 21.92 -25.45
CA ALA A 203 -8.03 22.21 -24.05
C ALA A 203 -6.54 21.88 -23.82
N PRO A 204 -5.75 22.79 -23.22
CA PRO A 204 -4.44 22.41 -22.74
C PRO A 204 -4.66 21.44 -21.57
N VAL A 205 -4.36 20.17 -21.78
CA VAL A 205 -4.20 19.20 -20.69
C VAL A 205 -2.91 19.61 -19.99
N GLU A 206 -3.02 20.12 -18.77
CA GLU A 206 -1.88 20.16 -17.85
C GLU A 206 -1.34 18.72 -17.73
N LEU A 207 -0.13 18.52 -18.22
CA LEU A 207 0.69 17.39 -17.85
C LEU A 207 0.97 17.51 -16.35
N VAL A 208 0.17 16.81 -15.55
CA VAL A 208 0.58 16.44 -14.20
C VAL A 208 1.58 15.31 -14.39
N ASP A 209 2.87 15.65 -14.30
CA ASP A 209 3.94 14.68 -14.11
C ASP A 209 3.77 14.04 -12.72
N ASP A 210 2.86 13.08 -12.60
CA ASP A 210 2.90 12.11 -11.51
C ASP A 210 3.77 10.93 -11.98
N GLU A 211 5.08 11.06 -11.77
CA GLU A 211 5.98 9.91 -11.71
C GLU A 211 5.51 9.00 -10.56
N PRO A 212 5.13 7.73 -10.79
CA PRO A 212 5.20 6.77 -9.71
C PRO A 212 6.69 6.52 -9.45
N ALA A 213 7.20 7.07 -8.35
CA ALA A 213 8.45 6.64 -7.77
C ALA A 213 8.34 5.14 -7.46
N ILE A 214 8.80 4.31 -8.40
CA ILE A 214 9.16 2.92 -8.14
C ILE A 214 10.54 3.02 -7.49
N GLU A 215 10.56 3.20 -6.17
CA GLU A 215 11.77 2.99 -5.39
C GLU A 215 11.96 1.49 -5.24
N ASP A 216 12.59 0.92 -6.26
CA ASP A 216 13.15 -0.42 -6.25
C ASP A 216 14.31 -0.41 -5.26
N GLY A 217 14.13 -1.09 -4.13
CA GLY A 217 15.18 -1.26 -3.14
C GLY A 217 16.29 -2.13 -3.73
N LEU A 218 17.51 -1.60 -3.74
CA LEU A 218 18.72 -2.41 -3.72
C LEU A 218 19.71 -1.80 -2.74
N ASP A 219 20.00 -2.62 -1.73
CA ASP A 219 21.14 -2.67 -0.84
C ASP A 219 22.35 -1.82 -1.26
N ASP A 220 22.80 -0.94 -0.35
CA ASP A 220 24.23 -0.66 -0.21
C ASP A 220 24.56 -0.45 1.28
N ASP A 221 25.51 -1.25 1.73
CA ASP A 221 26.11 -1.25 3.05
C ASP A 221 26.77 0.11 3.36
N GLU A 222 26.36 0.79 4.43
CA GLU A 222 27.23 1.76 5.11
C GLU A 222 27.18 1.56 6.64
N ASP A 223 28.22 0.87 7.13
CA ASP A 223 28.87 1.17 8.40
C ASP A 223 29.01 2.70 8.54
N GLU A 224 28.49 3.31 9.60
CA GLU A 224 29.27 4.26 10.40
C GLU A 224 28.55 4.64 11.69
N THR A 225 29.31 4.45 12.77
CA THR A 225 29.07 4.85 14.14
C THR A 225 28.97 6.38 14.32
N GLN A 226 28.34 6.79 15.44
CA GLN A 226 28.49 8.10 16.12
C GLN A 226 27.74 9.28 15.46
N THR A 227 26.97 10.15 16.13
CA THR A 227 26.93 10.60 17.54
C THR A 227 25.59 11.23 17.92
N ALA A 228 25.22 11.05 19.19
CA ALA A 228 24.62 12.02 20.11
C ALA A 228 23.22 12.62 19.82
N GLY A 229 22.27 12.19 20.66
CA GLY A 229 21.92 13.06 21.78
C GLY A 229 20.46 13.43 21.93
N TRP A 230 19.60 12.49 22.37
CA TRP A 230 18.42 12.81 23.16
C TRP A 230 18.32 11.82 24.32
N GLU A 231 18.37 12.38 25.53
CA GLU A 231 18.36 11.69 26.81
C GLU A 231 17.12 10.80 26.98
N THR A 232 17.34 9.52 27.27
CA THR A 232 16.42 8.74 28.10
C THR A 232 17.28 7.85 28.99
N GLN A 233 17.21 8.09 30.29
CA GLN A 233 17.99 7.39 31.30
C GLN A 233 17.71 5.88 31.27
N PRO A 234 18.73 5.00 31.25
CA PRO A 234 18.52 3.59 31.54
C PRO A 234 18.40 3.39 33.05
N VAL A 235 17.35 2.66 33.44
CA VAL A 235 17.19 2.10 34.78
C VAL A 235 18.28 1.06 34.99
N ASP A 236 19.05 1.19 36.07
CA ASP A 236 20.08 0.23 36.48
C ASP A 236 19.47 -1.18 36.61
N VAL A 237 19.84 -2.07 35.68
CA VAL A 237 19.70 -3.51 35.86
C VAL A 237 21.04 -4.03 36.39
N ILE A 238 20.96 -4.52 37.61
CA ILE A 238 21.99 -5.15 38.41
C ILE A 238 22.65 -6.28 37.62
N ASP A 239 23.96 -6.16 37.35
CA ASP A 239 24.82 -7.29 37.03
C ASP A 239 25.00 -8.12 38.32
N LEU A 240 24.40 -9.31 38.32
CA LEU A 240 24.76 -10.37 39.24
C LEU A 240 26.03 -11.04 38.70
N GLU A 241 27.18 -10.58 39.18
CA GLU A 241 28.46 -11.27 38.94
C GLU A 241 28.37 -12.73 39.41
N GLU A 242 28.65 -13.59 38.44
CA GLU A 242 28.72 -15.04 38.49
C GLU A 242 29.97 -15.46 39.28
N ASP A 243 29.85 -15.55 40.60
CA ASP A 243 30.90 -16.00 41.50
C ASP A 243 30.53 -17.36 42.13
N ARG A 244 30.78 -18.47 41.40
CA ARG A 244 31.10 -19.79 41.99
C ARG A 244 31.45 -20.85 40.95
N ALA A 245 32.72 -20.89 40.56
CA ALA A 245 33.38 -22.14 40.26
C ALA A 245 34.57 -22.29 41.21
N GLU A 246 34.83 -23.52 41.65
CA GLU A 246 35.92 -23.97 42.54
C GLU A 246 35.64 -24.00 44.05
N GLU A 247 34.87 -25.00 44.52
CA GLU A 247 35.31 -25.78 45.69
C GLU A 247 34.65 -27.16 45.70
N SER A 248 35.27 -28.14 45.04
CA SER A 248 35.04 -29.56 45.32
C SER A 248 36.40 -30.24 45.47
N SER A 249 36.97 -30.07 46.66
CA SER A 249 38.03 -30.90 47.19
C SER A 249 37.45 -31.66 48.38
N ARG A 250 36.94 -32.87 48.12
CA ARG A 250 36.95 -34.04 49.02
C ARG A 250 36.32 -35.25 48.36
#